data_AF-A0A9X8DS52-F1
#
_entry.id   AF-A0A9X8DS52-F1
#
_cell.length_a   1.000
_cell.length_b   1.000
_cell.length_c   1.000
_cell.angle_alpha   90.00
_cell.angle_beta   90.00
_cell.angle_gamma   90.00
#
_symmetry.space_group_name_H-M   'P 1'
#
loop_
_entity.id
_entity.type
_entity.pdbx_description
1 polymer ?
#
loop_
_entity_poly.entity_id
_entity_poly.type
_entity_poly.pdbx_seq_one_letter_code
_entity_poly.pdbx_strand_id
1 'polypeptide(L)'
;VRLFEEAEKTIPMLHNRLRFYYILSLNRQSRFADSLDVFVDWHVGEVAPLSRPIYNALLVACSHLKAWKTAQTIYHAMLTSHLTPNGPTYFHVITTAIKSRPKCPQFTILSLAEATAAAGYPISVTLLNHILVDASSSSSAAPPLSSPSSPSSGQVRVAAIRRALHLWDANKHYDALPVASEVPYEIALQQIWDAKLYTEAVGVVEDLVRLPSPSAAFKFRIAKMLLSRAAPVHADMSIKLLDLMQTHELGRLSGMARYRLFAGWSHLLEIEDIAAFFVQYQDVTHGWNGSRVSDLFIFGYRHFIAKGGHSPHEFQTVMRLFTFAFESGDTLSYVALEHAVRWLYDMGKANEALQIIITMRGNPDLPLGYRLTELGMFIASKKEEYDVVIDLFEDLQSRGCTHKGDELHPKRFMVKMATKAYGETQNLIKFQELRYILSNREYKHWQGDPAERRPRGRMYV
;
A
#
# COMPACT_ATOMS: atom_id res chain seq x y z
N VAL A 1 -15.22 41.81 22.56
CA VAL A 1 -14.01 42.53 22.12
C VAL A 1 -14.14 44.02 22.38
N ARG A 2 -14.91 44.79 21.61
CA ARG A 2 -15.06 46.26 21.82
C ARG A 2 -15.45 46.68 23.25
N LEU A 3 -16.43 46.02 23.85
CA LEU A 3 -16.83 46.26 25.25
C LEU A 3 -15.74 45.93 26.29
N PHE A 4 -14.82 45.02 25.97
CA PHE A 4 -13.69 44.70 26.84
C PHE A 4 -12.58 45.75 26.72
N GLU A 5 -12.27 46.18 25.49
CA GLU A 5 -11.30 47.25 25.21
C GLU A 5 -11.72 48.60 25.84
N GLU A 6 -13.02 48.87 25.95
CA GLU A 6 -13.57 50.02 26.68
C GLU A 6 -13.49 49.85 28.21
N ALA A 7 -13.73 48.64 28.71
CA ALA A 7 -13.64 48.32 30.14
C ALA A 7 -12.20 48.30 30.68
N GLU A 8 -11.22 47.89 29.86
CA GLU A 8 -9.79 47.89 30.22
C GLU A 8 -9.24 49.30 30.43
N LYS A 9 -9.73 50.27 29.64
CA LYS A 9 -9.37 51.68 29.78
C LYS A 9 -9.93 52.34 31.03
N THR A 10 -10.95 51.76 31.65
CA THR A 10 -11.68 52.35 32.79
C THR A 10 -11.47 51.63 34.10
N ILE A 11 -11.06 50.35 34.09
CA ILE A 11 -10.86 49.53 35.30
C ILE A 11 -9.43 48.94 35.26
N PRO A 12 -8.48 49.45 36.07
CA PRO A 12 -7.06 49.06 36.01
C PRO A 12 -6.77 47.59 36.34
N MET A 13 -7.72 46.87 36.94
CA MET A 13 -7.60 45.45 37.24
C MET A 13 -8.82 44.68 36.77
N LEU A 14 -8.88 44.39 35.47
CA LEU A 14 -9.85 43.43 34.96
C LEU A 14 -9.61 42.04 35.58
N HIS A 15 -10.59 41.58 36.34
CA HIS A 15 -10.62 40.27 36.97
C HIS A 15 -10.28 39.16 35.96
N ASN A 16 -9.52 38.14 36.38
CA ASN A 16 -9.05 37.01 35.54
C ASN A 16 -10.17 36.38 34.67
N ARG A 17 -11.41 36.42 35.16
CA ARG A 17 -12.60 35.94 34.45
C ARG A 17 -12.90 36.72 33.17
N LEU A 18 -12.78 38.05 33.18
CA LEU A 18 -13.02 38.88 31.99
C LEU A 18 -11.91 38.68 30.95
N ARG A 19 -10.64 38.61 31.41
CA ARG A 19 -9.49 38.31 30.56
C ARG A 19 -9.62 36.96 29.86
N PHE A 20 -10.07 35.93 30.59
CA PHE A 20 -10.36 34.63 30.00
C PHE A 20 -11.44 34.70 28.92
N TYR A 21 -12.57 35.35 29.17
CA TYR A 21 -13.62 35.49 28.15
C TYR A 21 -13.16 36.30 26.94
N TYR A 22 -12.28 37.28 27.14
CA TYR A 22 -11.69 38.05 26.06
C TYR A 22 -10.83 37.17 25.14
N ILE A 23 -9.83 36.47 25.67
CA ILE A 23 -9.01 35.53 24.89
C ILE A 23 -9.87 34.44 24.23
N LEU A 24 -10.85 33.90 24.95
CA LEU A 24 -11.77 32.92 24.39
C LEU A 24 -12.57 33.48 23.21
N SER A 25 -12.99 34.75 23.30
CA SER A 25 -13.71 35.43 22.21
C SER A 25 -12.82 35.65 20.99
N LEU A 26 -11.56 36.02 21.18
CA LEU A 26 -10.58 36.18 20.11
C LEU A 26 -10.32 34.83 19.42
N ASN A 27 -10.08 33.76 20.18
CA ASN A 27 -9.89 32.41 19.65
C ASN A 27 -11.11 31.92 18.86
N ARG A 28 -12.34 32.17 19.34
CA ARG A 28 -13.57 31.82 18.61
C ARG A 28 -13.74 32.59 17.31
N GLN A 29 -13.16 33.78 17.20
CA GLN A 29 -13.12 34.60 15.98
C GLN A 29 -11.91 34.28 15.09
N SER A 30 -11.13 33.23 15.41
CA SER A 30 -9.86 32.91 14.75
C SER A 30 -8.81 34.04 14.81
N ARG A 31 -8.96 35.01 15.72
CA ARG A 31 -8.02 36.11 15.98
C ARG A 31 -6.90 35.64 16.92
N PHE A 32 -6.18 34.61 16.48
CA PHE A 32 -5.16 33.95 17.30
C PHE A 32 -3.92 34.83 17.52
N ALA A 33 -3.54 35.66 16.55
CA ALA A 33 -2.38 36.55 16.66
C ALA A 33 -2.61 37.59 17.76
N ASP A 34 -3.77 38.25 17.72
CA ASP A 34 -4.20 39.23 18.72
C ASP A 34 -4.26 38.62 20.13
N SER A 35 -4.58 37.34 20.25
CA SER A 35 -4.55 36.64 21.54
C SER A 35 -3.13 36.53 22.10
N LEU A 36 -2.12 36.36 21.24
CA LEU A 36 -0.71 36.30 21.63
C LEU A 36 -0.13 37.68 21.92
N ASP A 37 -0.56 38.72 21.19
CA ASP A 37 -0.13 40.11 21.46
C ASP A 37 -0.59 40.54 22.86
N VAL A 38 -1.84 40.23 23.20
CA VAL A 38 -2.42 40.48 24.53
C VAL A 38 -1.65 39.75 25.65
N PHE A 39 -1.07 38.57 25.36
CA PHE A 39 -0.20 37.90 26.33
C PHE A 39 1.07 38.70 26.63
N VAL A 40 1.68 39.34 25.63
CA VAL A 40 2.88 40.18 25.84
C VAL A 40 2.52 41.33 26.78
N ASP A 41 1.40 42.01 26.52
CA ASP A 41 0.95 43.14 27.34
C ASP A 41 0.66 42.74 28.79
N TRP A 42 -0.04 41.61 28.98
CA TRP A 42 -0.40 41.14 30.32
C TRP A 42 0.75 40.46 31.08
N HIS A 43 1.75 39.91 30.39
CA HIS A 43 2.86 39.22 31.02
C HIS A 43 4.01 40.17 31.38
N VAL A 44 4.21 41.24 30.59
CA VAL A 44 5.25 42.26 30.83
C VAL A 44 4.75 43.38 31.75
N GLY A 45 3.46 43.69 31.74
CA GLY A 45 2.87 44.68 32.65
C GLY A 45 2.85 44.21 34.12
N GLU A 46 2.79 45.16 35.06
CA GLU A 46 2.54 44.93 36.51
C GLU A 46 1.10 44.46 36.79
N VAL A 47 0.67 43.45 36.05
CA VAL A 47 -0.70 43.01 35.98
C VAL A 47 -0.88 41.76 36.83
N ALA A 48 -2.02 41.65 37.52
CA ALA A 48 -2.36 40.50 38.36
C ALA A 48 -2.08 39.15 37.65
N PRO A 49 -1.58 38.13 38.39
CA PRO A 49 -1.10 36.87 37.81
C PRO A 49 -2.19 36.18 36.99
N LEU A 50 -1.78 35.68 35.82
CA LEU A 50 -2.68 35.00 34.89
C LEU A 50 -3.15 33.65 35.46
N SER A 51 -4.41 33.32 35.22
CA SER A 51 -4.98 32.03 35.63
C SER A 51 -4.71 30.91 34.62
N ARG A 52 -4.71 29.66 35.08
CA ARG A 52 -4.53 28.46 34.23
C ARG A 52 -5.44 28.41 33.00
N PRO A 53 -6.75 28.74 33.06
CA PRO A 53 -7.60 28.78 31.87
C PRO A 53 -7.14 29.78 30.81
N ILE A 54 -6.53 30.91 31.21
CA ILE A 54 -5.97 31.90 30.28
C ILE A 54 -4.76 31.31 29.56
N TYR A 55 -3.80 30.73 30.31
CA TYR A 55 -2.65 30.03 29.73
C TYR A 55 -3.08 28.94 28.73
N ASN A 56 -4.08 28.12 29.09
CA ASN A 56 -4.60 27.09 28.19
C ASN A 56 -5.20 27.69 26.92
N ALA A 57 -5.96 28.78 27.02
CA ALA A 57 -6.53 29.47 25.86
C ALA A 57 -5.46 30.11 24.96
N LEU A 58 -4.37 30.62 25.53
CA LEU A 58 -3.22 31.12 24.76
C LEU A 58 -2.49 29.98 24.04
N LEU A 59 -2.33 28.82 24.69
CA LEU A 59 -1.74 27.63 24.06
C LEU A 59 -2.59 27.08 22.90
N VAL A 60 -3.92 27.21 22.98
CA VAL A 60 -4.80 26.96 21.83
C VAL A 60 -4.40 27.84 20.65
N ALA A 61 -4.24 29.16 20.86
CA ALA A 61 -3.83 30.10 19.82
C ALA A 61 -2.46 29.72 19.22
N CYS A 62 -1.48 29.36 20.06
CA CYS A 62 -0.19 28.86 19.59
C CYS A 62 -0.31 27.62 18.70
N SER A 63 -1.21 26.70 19.03
CA SER A 63 -1.42 25.46 18.25
C SER A 63 -2.01 25.73 16.86
N HIS A 64 -2.83 26.77 16.71
CA HIS A 64 -3.38 27.18 15.42
C HIS A 64 -2.34 27.95 14.58
N LEU A 65 -1.53 28.79 15.22
CA LEU A 65 -0.47 29.56 14.55
C LEU A 65 0.83 28.78 14.33
N LYS A 66 0.93 27.55 14.85
CA LYS A 66 2.14 26.72 14.80
C LYS A 66 3.35 27.46 15.42
N ALA A 67 3.11 28.22 16.48
CA ALA A 67 4.09 29.10 17.13
C ALA A 67 4.81 28.40 18.30
N TRP A 68 5.71 27.46 17.99
CA TRP A 68 6.40 26.65 19.01
C TRP A 68 7.16 27.46 20.05
N LYS A 69 7.99 28.43 19.63
CA LYS A 69 8.79 29.25 20.56
C LYS A 69 7.88 30.00 21.55
N THR A 70 6.79 30.58 21.06
CA THR A 70 5.82 31.28 21.90
C THR A 70 5.10 30.33 22.85
N ALA A 71 4.73 29.13 22.41
CA ALA A 71 4.16 28.12 23.28
C ALA A 71 5.11 27.70 24.41
N GLN A 72 6.42 27.59 24.12
CA GLN A 72 7.43 27.35 25.16
C GLN A 72 7.49 28.49 26.16
N THR A 73 7.52 29.75 25.71
CA THR A 73 7.51 30.93 26.59
C THR A 73 6.28 30.93 27.50
N ILE A 74 5.09 30.69 26.93
CA ILE A 74 3.83 30.66 27.67
C ILE A 74 3.79 29.50 28.68
N TYR A 75 4.27 28.32 28.29
CA TYR A 75 4.36 27.16 29.18
C TYR A 75 5.33 27.40 30.33
N HIS A 76 6.51 27.97 30.07
CA HIS A 76 7.46 28.35 31.12
C HIS A 76 6.92 29.44 32.04
N ALA A 77 6.24 30.45 31.50
CA ALA A 77 5.59 31.50 32.28
C ALA A 77 4.52 30.95 33.23
N MET A 78 3.78 29.92 32.81
CA MET A 78 2.83 29.21 33.66
C MET A 78 3.54 28.50 34.83
N LEU A 79 4.66 27.82 34.55
CA LEU A 79 5.45 27.13 35.57
C LEU A 79 6.12 28.11 36.56
N THR A 80 6.66 29.23 36.09
CA THR A 80 7.27 30.26 36.95
C THR A 80 6.23 30.96 37.81
N SER A 81 4.97 31.01 37.37
CA SER A 81 3.84 31.47 38.18
C SER A 81 3.32 30.41 39.17
N HIS A 82 4.08 29.33 39.38
CA HIS A 82 3.74 28.21 40.26
C HIS A 82 2.40 27.51 39.93
N LEU A 83 1.95 27.59 38.67
CA LEU A 83 0.75 26.90 38.22
C LEU A 83 1.11 25.54 37.63
N THR A 84 0.56 24.47 38.23
CA THR A 84 0.76 23.10 37.74
C THR A 84 0.03 22.89 36.40
N PRO A 85 0.71 22.38 35.35
CA PRO A 85 0.08 21.97 34.10
C PRO A 85 -1.04 20.94 34.33
N ASN A 86 -2.08 20.99 33.49
CA ASN A 86 -3.12 19.98 33.46
C ASN A 86 -3.26 19.35 32.07
N GLY A 87 -4.13 18.35 31.92
CA GLY A 87 -4.37 17.64 30.65
C GLY A 87 -4.51 18.58 29.43
N PRO A 88 -5.39 19.61 29.46
CA PRO A 88 -5.48 20.60 28.39
C PRO A 88 -4.18 21.38 28.11
N THR A 89 -3.41 21.74 29.14
CA THR A 89 -2.09 22.37 28.97
C THR A 89 -1.18 21.47 28.13
N TYR A 90 -1.02 20.21 28.54
CA TYR A 90 -0.19 19.24 27.85
C TYR A 90 -0.67 18.98 26.42
N PHE A 91 -1.98 18.78 26.24
CA PHE A 91 -2.59 18.53 24.93
C PHE A 91 -2.24 19.63 23.92
N HIS A 92 -2.41 20.91 24.29
CA HIS A 92 -2.14 22.02 23.37
C HIS A 92 -0.65 22.26 23.13
N VAL A 93 0.21 22.05 24.13
CA VAL A 93 1.68 22.16 23.96
C VAL A 93 2.18 21.05 23.03
N ILE A 94 1.77 19.80 23.24
CA ILE A 94 2.12 18.66 22.37
C ILE A 94 1.58 18.88 20.95
N THR A 95 0.33 19.30 20.81
CA THR A 95 -0.27 19.62 19.51
C THR A 95 0.51 20.70 18.77
N THR A 96 0.93 21.75 19.48
CA THR A 96 1.76 22.82 18.90
C THR A 96 3.11 22.26 18.46
N ALA A 97 3.78 21.47 19.30
CA ALA A 97 5.05 20.83 18.98
C ALA A 97 4.97 19.99 17.70
N ILE A 98 3.92 19.17 17.58
CA ILE A 98 3.64 18.34 16.39
C ILE A 98 3.45 19.23 15.15
N LYS A 99 2.56 20.22 15.22
CA LYS A 99 2.23 21.09 14.08
C LYS A 99 3.38 22.02 13.66
N SER A 100 4.30 22.31 14.57
CA SER A 100 5.44 23.20 14.32
C SER A 100 6.69 22.48 13.83
N ARG A 101 6.67 21.17 13.56
CA ARG A 101 7.79 20.47 12.91
C ARG A 101 8.15 21.17 11.59
N PRO A 102 9.44 21.46 11.32
CA PRO A 102 10.65 21.00 12.03
C PRO A 102 11.19 21.90 13.15
N LYS A 103 10.53 23.02 13.50
CA LYS A 103 11.05 24.02 14.47
C LYS A 103 11.16 23.52 15.92
N CYS A 104 10.45 22.44 16.25
CA CYS A 104 10.54 21.79 17.55
C CYS A 104 11.80 20.89 17.60
N PRO A 105 12.59 20.89 18.70
CA PRO A 105 13.73 19.97 18.84
C PRO A 105 13.31 18.49 18.83
N GLN A 106 14.24 17.61 18.46
CA GLN A 106 14.00 16.16 18.45
C GLN A 106 13.64 15.65 19.86
N PHE A 107 12.82 14.61 19.95
CA PHE A 107 12.32 13.99 21.21
C PHE A 107 11.49 14.87 22.15
N THR A 108 11.39 16.17 21.93
CA THR A 108 10.57 17.06 22.78
C THR A 108 9.12 16.58 22.91
N ILE A 109 8.51 16.15 21.80
CA ILE A 109 7.15 15.63 21.77
C ILE A 109 7.04 14.39 22.67
N LEU A 110 8.00 13.47 22.56
CA LEU A 110 8.05 12.24 23.36
C LEU A 110 8.24 12.54 24.84
N SER A 111 9.17 13.44 25.20
CA SER A 111 9.41 13.84 26.59
C SER A 111 8.20 14.54 27.21
N LEU A 112 7.49 15.38 26.45
CA LEU A 112 6.26 16.01 26.90
C LEU A 112 5.13 14.99 27.11
N ALA A 113 5.01 14.01 26.21
CA ALA A 113 4.05 12.92 26.33
C ALA A 113 4.32 12.08 27.58
N GLU A 114 5.57 11.70 27.84
CA GLU A 114 5.96 10.99 29.07
C GLU A 114 5.70 11.80 30.33
N ALA A 115 5.99 13.11 30.32
CA ALA A 115 5.65 13.99 31.43
C ALA A 115 4.13 14.09 31.66
N THR A 116 3.34 14.05 30.59
CA THR A 116 1.87 14.04 30.66
C THR A 116 1.37 12.77 31.34
N ALA A 117 1.88 11.61 30.92
CA ALA A 117 1.54 10.32 31.50
C ALA A 117 2.00 10.20 32.96
N ALA A 118 3.22 10.65 33.29
CA ALA A 118 3.75 10.66 34.65
C ALA A 118 2.95 11.58 35.60
N ALA A 119 2.35 12.65 35.06
CA ALA A 119 1.45 13.53 35.79
C ALA A 119 0.02 12.95 35.95
N GLY A 120 -0.23 11.73 35.46
CA GLY A 120 -1.53 11.05 35.59
C GLY A 120 -2.59 11.52 34.60
N TYR A 121 -2.21 12.25 33.55
CA TYR A 121 -3.15 12.68 32.51
C TYR A 121 -3.10 11.72 31.31
N PRO A 122 -4.26 11.20 30.86
CA PRO A 122 -4.30 10.32 29.70
C PRO A 122 -3.96 11.09 28.42
N ILE A 123 -3.28 10.41 27.49
CA ILE A 123 -2.96 10.92 26.17
C ILE A 123 -4.00 10.39 25.18
N SER A 124 -4.65 11.27 24.43
CA SER A 124 -5.63 10.85 23.44
C SER A 124 -4.99 10.00 22.34
N VAL A 125 -5.73 9.01 21.84
CA VAL A 125 -5.33 8.17 20.70
C VAL A 125 -4.92 9.03 19.49
N THR A 126 -5.58 10.16 19.30
CA THR A 126 -5.25 11.18 18.28
C THR A 126 -3.88 11.83 18.41
N LEU A 127 -3.26 11.86 19.59
CA LEU A 127 -1.90 12.35 19.78
C LEU A 127 -0.88 11.22 19.72
N LEU A 128 -1.26 10.02 20.18
CA LEU A 128 -0.38 8.85 20.16
C LEU A 128 0.11 8.52 18.75
N ASN A 129 -0.73 8.69 17.72
CA ASN A 129 -0.31 8.47 16.33
C ASN A 129 0.81 9.42 15.90
N HIS A 130 0.72 10.70 16.25
CA HIS A 130 1.67 11.73 15.89
C HIS A 130 2.96 11.55 16.70
N ILE A 131 2.86 11.10 17.95
CA ILE A 131 4.01 10.70 18.76
C ILE A 131 4.74 9.51 18.12
N LEU A 132 4.01 8.49 17.65
CA LEU A 132 4.60 7.34 16.95
C LEU A 132 5.27 7.75 15.63
N VAL A 133 4.62 8.59 14.81
CA VAL A 133 5.22 9.13 13.58
C VAL A 133 6.47 9.94 13.90
N ASP A 134 6.44 10.77 14.93
CA ASP A 134 7.58 11.61 15.31
C ASP A 134 8.79 10.78 15.81
N ALA A 135 8.52 9.81 16.69
CA ALA A 135 9.52 8.88 17.18
C ALA A 135 10.17 8.07 16.05
N SER A 136 9.39 7.76 15.01
CA SER A 136 9.81 6.91 13.91
C SER A 136 10.32 7.67 12.67
N SER A 137 10.02 8.97 12.54
CA SER A 137 10.58 9.89 11.53
C SER A 137 11.93 10.48 11.93
N SER A 138 12.39 10.15 13.14
CA SER A 138 13.73 10.44 13.65
C SER A 138 14.80 9.71 12.82
N SER A 139 15.16 10.22 11.63
CA SER A 139 16.21 9.66 10.77
C SER A 139 17.28 10.69 10.38
N SER A 140 18.54 10.32 10.64
CA SER A 140 19.71 10.56 9.78
C SER A 140 20.10 12.02 9.45
N ALA A 141 20.24 12.92 10.43
CA ALA A 141 21.31 13.91 10.33
C ALA A 141 22.58 13.23 10.87
N ALA A 142 23.55 12.97 10.00
CA ALA A 142 24.85 12.44 10.40
C ALA A 142 25.43 13.30 11.54
N PRO A 143 25.87 12.73 12.68
CA PRO A 143 26.70 13.49 13.58
C PRO A 143 28.04 13.75 12.86
N PRO A 144 28.60 14.97 12.94
CA PRO A 144 29.99 15.17 12.55
C PRO A 144 30.84 14.25 13.42
N LEU A 145 31.67 13.43 12.76
CA LEU A 145 32.66 12.51 13.34
C LEU A 145 33.14 12.94 14.73
N SER A 146 32.74 12.21 15.77
CA SER A 146 33.53 12.00 17.00
C SER A 146 32.77 11.14 18.02
N SER A 147 33.51 10.25 18.68
CA SER A 147 33.14 9.41 19.84
C SER A 147 32.64 7.98 19.53
N PRO A 148 33.43 6.93 19.81
CA PRO A 148 33.05 5.52 19.64
C PRO A 148 32.07 4.99 20.71
N SER A 149 31.57 5.84 21.61
CA SER A 149 30.63 5.47 22.69
C SER A 149 29.19 5.93 22.46
N SER A 150 28.88 6.53 21.30
CA SER A 150 27.54 7.04 21.00
C SER A 150 26.70 5.95 20.30
N PRO A 151 25.46 5.68 20.74
CA PRO A 151 24.58 4.71 20.09
C PRO A 151 24.35 5.10 18.63
N SER A 152 24.34 4.11 17.74
CA SER A 152 24.11 4.37 16.32
C SER A 152 22.74 5.03 16.12
N SER A 153 22.60 5.87 15.09
CA SER A 153 21.35 6.60 14.80
C SER A 153 20.13 5.66 14.69
N GLY A 154 20.35 4.41 14.27
CA GLY A 154 19.33 3.36 14.27
C GLY A 154 18.90 2.89 15.66
N GLN A 155 19.83 2.74 16.61
CA GLN A 155 19.53 2.36 18.00
C GLN A 155 18.72 3.44 18.72
N VAL A 156 19.05 4.71 18.51
CA VAL A 156 18.32 5.84 19.09
C VAL A 156 16.88 5.88 18.55
N ARG A 157 16.68 5.65 17.25
CA ARG A 157 15.36 5.57 16.61
C ARG A 157 14.52 4.42 17.19
N VAL A 158 15.09 3.22 17.29
CA VAL A 158 14.39 2.05 17.87
C VAL A 158 14.01 2.31 19.33
N ALA A 159 14.89 2.90 20.13
CA ALA A 159 14.59 3.25 21.51
C ALA A 159 13.45 4.27 21.62
N ALA A 160 13.42 5.28 20.74
CA ALA A 160 12.34 6.26 20.69
C ALA A 160 11.00 5.61 20.30
N ILE A 161 10.99 4.72 19.31
CA ILE A 161 9.79 3.97 18.91
C ILE A 161 9.26 3.13 20.08
N ARG A 162 10.13 2.40 20.79
CA ARG A 162 9.71 1.59 21.95
C ARG A 162 9.10 2.43 23.08
N ARG A 163 9.66 3.61 23.36
CA ARG A 163 9.08 4.55 24.33
C ARG A 163 7.70 5.05 23.87
N ALA A 164 7.54 5.37 22.59
CA ALA A 164 6.24 5.74 22.04
C ALA A 164 5.23 4.59 22.08
N LEU A 165 5.65 3.34 21.87
CA LEU A 165 4.82 2.15 22.01
C LEU A 165 4.41 1.89 23.47
N HIS A 166 5.30 2.13 24.44
CA HIS A 166 4.93 2.06 25.85
C HIS A 166 3.83 3.09 26.20
N LEU A 167 3.91 4.30 25.64
CA LEU A 167 2.84 5.29 25.77
C LEU A 167 1.55 4.84 25.06
N TRP A 168 1.66 4.19 23.91
CA TRP A 168 0.54 3.60 23.19
C TRP A 168 -0.20 2.59 24.06
N ASP A 169 0.50 1.59 24.61
CA ASP A 169 -0.11 0.54 25.42
C ASP A 169 -0.82 1.09 26.65
N ALA A 170 -0.24 2.12 27.29
CA ALA A 170 -0.84 2.77 28.45
C ALA A 170 -2.09 3.61 28.12
N ASN A 171 -2.24 4.06 26.86
CA ASN A 171 -3.24 5.09 26.52
C ASN A 171 -4.20 4.76 25.37
N LYS A 172 -4.04 3.63 24.68
CA LYS A 172 -4.83 3.23 23.50
C LYS A 172 -6.35 3.17 23.69
N HIS A 173 -6.83 3.17 24.93
CA HIS A 173 -8.26 3.13 25.27
C HIS A 173 -8.90 4.52 25.46
N TYR A 174 -8.11 5.60 25.44
CA TYR A 174 -8.59 6.95 25.68
C TYR A 174 -8.91 7.69 24.39
N ASP A 175 -10.18 8.07 24.23
CA ASP A 175 -10.75 8.82 23.11
C ASP A 175 -11.02 7.98 21.83
N ALA A 176 -11.87 8.53 20.96
CA ALA A 176 -12.16 7.94 19.67
C ALA A 176 -11.11 8.33 18.62
N LEU A 177 -10.94 7.49 17.60
CA LEU A 177 -10.06 7.74 16.46
C LEU A 177 -10.85 8.46 15.36
N PRO A 178 -10.58 9.76 15.08
CA PRO A 178 -11.21 10.49 14.00
C PRO A 178 -10.59 10.09 12.65
N VAL A 179 -11.38 10.15 11.58
CA VAL A 179 -10.95 9.79 10.22
C VAL A 179 -9.71 10.56 9.76
N ALA A 180 -9.58 11.83 10.18
CA ALA A 180 -8.42 12.66 9.87
C ALA A 180 -7.09 12.12 10.42
N SER A 181 -7.14 11.23 11.42
CA SER A 181 -5.98 10.63 12.07
C SER A 181 -5.53 9.31 11.44
N GLU A 182 -6.24 8.78 10.43
CA GLU A 182 -5.96 7.48 9.80
C GLU A 182 -4.63 7.43 9.03
N VAL A 183 -4.33 8.44 8.19
CA VAL A 183 -3.11 8.47 7.36
C VAL A 183 -1.82 8.46 8.19
N PRO A 184 -1.68 9.25 9.28
CA PRO A 184 -0.53 9.16 10.17
C PRO A 184 -0.25 7.74 10.72
N TYR A 185 -1.28 6.93 11.00
CA TYR A 185 -1.07 5.56 11.47
C TYR A 185 -0.44 4.66 10.42
N GLU A 186 -0.84 4.81 9.16
CA GLU A 186 -0.23 4.06 8.06
C GLU A 186 1.27 4.38 7.98
N ILE A 187 1.64 5.66 8.08
CA ILE A 187 3.03 6.10 8.08
C ILE A 187 3.78 5.54 9.30
N ALA A 188 3.22 5.66 10.50
CA ALA A 188 3.85 5.15 11.73
C ALA A 188 4.11 3.65 11.65
N LEU A 189 3.12 2.85 11.25
CA LEU A 189 3.28 1.40 11.13
C LEU A 189 4.32 1.00 10.09
N GLN A 190 4.35 1.69 8.96
CA GLN A 190 5.39 1.49 7.96
C GLN A 190 6.78 1.73 8.57
N GLN A 191 6.94 2.79 9.34
CA GLN A 191 8.22 3.12 9.95
C GLN A 191 8.62 2.17 11.10
N ILE A 192 7.65 1.67 11.88
CA ILE A 192 7.87 0.62 12.90
C ILE A 192 8.32 -0.68 12.23
N TRP A 193 7.65 -1.06 11.12
CA TRP A 193 8.01 -2.23 10.33
C TRP A 193 9.43 -2.12 9.76
N ASP A 194 9.78 -0.96 9.19
CA ASP A 194 11.10 -0.71 8.62
C ASP A 194 12.21 -0.66 9.70
N ALA A 195 11.84 -0.41 10.96
CA ALA A 195 12.72 -0.54 12.12
C ALA A 195 12.87 -2.00 12.62
N LYS A 196 12.30 -2.98 11.91
CA LYS A 196 12.29 -4.43 12.23
C LYS A 196 11.59 -4.79 13.53
N LEU A 197 10.67 -3.94 14.00
CA LEU A 197 9.83 -4.19 15.17
C LEU A 197 8.51 -4.84 14.73
N TYR A 198 8.61 -6.04 14.15
CA TYR A 198 7.50 -6.69 13.44
C TYR A 198 6.35 -7.06 14.38
N THR A 199 6.68 -7.62 15.55
CA THR A 199 5.70 -8.00 16.57
C THR A 199 4.92 -6.81 17.09
N GLU A 200 5.60 -5.71 17.33
CA GLU A 200 5.00 -4.46 17.81
C GLU A 200 4.13 -3.82 16.73
N ALA A 201 4.56 -3.86 15.46
CA ALA A 201 3.74 -3.36 14.35
C ALA A 201 2.42 -4.14 14.22
N VAL A 202 2.46 -5.48 14.34
CA VAL A 202 1.26 -6.32 14.32
C VAL A 202 0.39 -6.07 15.56
N GLY A 203 1.00 -5.91 16.73
CA GLY A 203 0.28 -5.58 17.98
C GLY A 203 -0.50 -4.26 17.90
N VAL A 204 0.08 -3.22 17.28
CA VAL A 204 -0.65 -1.97 17.05
C VAL A 204 -1.84 -2.17 16.09
N VAL A 205 -1.71 -3.00 15.06
CA VAL A 205 -2.85 -3.33 14.16
C VAL A 205 -3.93 -4.10 14.92
N GLU A 206 -3.56 -5.07 15.74
CA GLU A 206 -4.47 -5.84 16.60
C GLU A 206 -5.27 -4.91 17.53
N ASP A 207 -4.59 -3.97 18.18
CA ASP A 207 -5.24 -2.95 19.01
C ASP A 207 -6.22 -2.10 18.20
N LEU A 208 -5.78 -1.56 17.05
CA LEU A 208 -6.61 -0.71 16.18
C LEU A 208 -7.85 -1.44 15.66
N VAL A 209 -7.75 -2.74 15.37
CA VAL A 209 -8.86 -3.55 14.90
C VAL A 209 -9.90 -3.76 16.00
N ARG A 210 -9.46 -3.88 17.26
CA ARG A 210 -10.34 -4.02 18.44
C ARG A 210 -11.04 -2.73 18.84
N LEU A 211 -10.48 -1.56 18.51
CA LEU A 211 -11.11 -0.28 18.85
C LEU A 211 -12.45 -0.09 18.11
N PRO A 212 -13.48 0.47 18.76
CA PRO A 212 -14.78 0.72 18.13
C PRO A 212 -14.69 1.79 17.04
N SER A 213 -13.84 2.80 17.24
CA SER A 213 -13.39 3.73 16.22
C SER A 213 -11.92 3.39 15.92
N PRO A 214 -11.58 2.81 14.77
CA PRO A 214 -11.79 3.43 13.44
C PRO A 214 -12.71 2.64 12.46
N SER A 215 -12.94 3.21 11.27
CA SER A 215 -13.82 2.61 10.26
C SER A 215 -13.36 1.21 9.82
N ALA A 216 -14.30 0.31 9.48
CA ALA A 216 -13.97 -1.02 8.97
C ALA A 216 -13.07 -0.96 7.71
N ALA A 217 -13.31 0.03 6.84
CA ALA A 217 -12.49 0.27 5.66
C ALA A 217 -11.03 0.61 6.02
N PHE A 218 -10.81 1.39 7.07
CA PHE A 218 -9.47 1.67 7.57
C PHE A 218 -8.80 0.46 8.19
N LYS A 219 -9.51 -0.29 9.04
CA LYS A 219 -9.01 -1.54 9.64
C LYS A 219 -8.56 -2.53 8.57
N PHE A 220 -9.36 -2.73 7.52
CA PHE A 220 -8.99 -3.54 6.38
C PHE A 220 -7.77 -2.99 5.65
N ARG A 221 -7.74 -1.68 5.37
CA ARG A 221 -6.66 -1.02 4.63
C ARG A 221 -5.32 -1.16 5.36
N ILE A 222 -5.29 -0.97 6.67
CA ILE A 222 -4.07 -1.01 7.47
C ILE A 222 -3.55 -2.43 7.66
N ALA A 223 -4.45 -3.40 7.92
CA ALA A 223 -4.10 -4.82 7.99
C ALA A 223 -3.55 -5.32 6.64
N LYS A 224 -4.22 -4.99 5.53
CA LYS A 224 -3.78 -5.34 4.17
C LYS A 224 -2.43 -4.71 3.80
N MET A 225 -2.21 -3.45 4.18
CA MET A 225 -0.95 -2.75 3.96
C MET A 225 0.19 -3.48 4.65
N LEU A 226 0.03 -3.81 5.94
CA LEU A 226 1.04 -4.52 6.71
C LEU A 226 1.23 -5.95 6.21
N LEU A 227 0.15 -6.65 5.84
CA LEU A 227 0.20 -7.99 5.25
C LEU A 227 1.05 -8.02 3.99
N SER A 228 0.88 -7.02 3.11
CA SER A 228 1.65 -6.90 1.87
C SER A 228 3.15 -6.65 2.12
N ARG A 229 3.52 -6.09 3.27
CA ARG A 229 4.92 -5.90 3.70
C ARG A 229 5.48 -7.13 4.43
N ALA A 230 4.62 -7.83 5.17
CA ALA A 230 4.97 -9.05 5.90
C ALA A 230 5.24 -10.23 4.97
N ALA A 231 4.42 -10.38 3.92
CA ALA A 231 4.44 -11.56 3.04
C ALA A 231 5.84 -11.94 2.52
N PRO A 232 6.68 -11.01 2.01
CA PRO A 232 8.00 -11.36 1.48
C PRO A 232 9.10 -11.54 2.54
N VAL A 233 8.87 -11.24 3.82
CA VAL A 233 9.94 -11.17 4.83
C VAL A 233 9.66 -11.99 6.10
N HIS A 234 8.39 -12.20 6.46
CA HIS A 234 8.03 -12.85 7.73
C HIS A 234 6.66 -13.55 7.64
N ALA A 235 6.68 -14.83 7.28
CA ALA A 235 5.48 -15.64 7.11
C ALA A 235 4.58 -15.65 8.37
N ASP A 236 5.15 -15.86 9.57
CA ASP A 236 4.35 -15.90 10.81
C ASP A 236 3.57 -14.62 11.07
N MET A 237 4.16 -13.45 10.79
CA MET A 237 3.47 -12.17 10.97
C MET A 237 2.37 -11.98 9.92
N SER A 238 2.57 -12.46 8.69
CA SER A 238 1.50 -12.50 7.68
C SER A 238 0.34 -13.39 8.10
N ILE A 239 0.63 -14.56 8.67
CA ILE A 239 -0.37 -15.51 9.16
C ILE A 239 -1.17 -14.88 10.31
N LYS A 240 -0.49 -14.25 11.28
CA LYS A 240 -1.17 -13.48 12.35
C LYS A 240 -2.07 -12.38 11.80
N LEU A 241 -1.64 -11.67 10.75
CA LEU A 241 -2.48 -10.64 10.11
C LEU A 241 -3.69 -11.23 9.40
N LEU A 242 -3.56 -12.41 8.77
CA LEU A 242 -4.71 -13.12 8.20
C LEU A 242 -5.69 -13.58 9.27
N ASP A 243 -5.19 -14.08 10.40
CA ASP A 243 -6.00 -14.46 11.55
C ASP A 243 -6.80 -13.27 12.11
N LEU A 244 -6.17 -12.11 12.26
CA LEU A 244 -6.84 -10.87 12.64
C LEU A 244 -7.89 -10.45 11.61
N MET A 245 -7.58 -10.54 10.32
CA MET A 245 -8.50 -10.17 9.25
C MET A 245 -9.72 -11.09 9.20
N GLN A 246 -9.56 -12.38 9.48
CA GLN A 246 -10.64 -13.36 9.52
C GLN A 246 -11.48 -13.22 10.78
N THR A 247 -10.84 -13.20 11.96
CA THR A 247 -11.51 -13.11 13.27
C THR A 247 -12.38 -11.86 13.40
N HIS A 248 -11.96 -10.75 12.79
CA HIS A 248 -12.69 -9.49 12.81
C HIS A 248 -13.45 -9.17 11.52
N GLU A 249 -13.56 -10.14 10.60
CA GLU A 249 -14.32 -10.03 9.34
C GLU A 249 -13.98 -8.75 8.54
N LEU A 250 -12.69 -8.41 8.44
CA LEU A 250 -12.26 -7.13 7.85
C LEU A 250 -12.52 -7.04 6.34
N GLY A 251 -12.79 -8.17 5.68
CA GLY A 251 -13.14 -8.25 4.27
C GLY A 251 -12.09 -9.00 3.44
N ARG A 252 -12.35 -9.06 2.13
CA ARG A 252 -11.63 -9.96 1.22
C ARG A 252 -10.52 -9.28 0.43
N LEU A 253 -9.42 -10.01 0.23
CA LEU A 253 -8.31 -9.54 -0.58
C LEU A 253 -8.69 -9.48 -2.06
N SER A 254 -8.26 -8.42 -2.75
CA SER A 254 -8.36 -8.34 -4.22
C SER A 254 -7.38 -9.29 -4.90
N GLY A 255 -7.59 -9.63 -6.17
CA GLY A 255 -6.70 -10.53 -6.92
C GLY A 255 -5.23 -10.10 -6.92
N MET A 256 -4.95 -8.79 -7.08
CA MET A 256 -3.59 -8.26 -6.98
C MET A 256 -3.00 -8.41 -5.57
N ALA A 257 -3.81 -8.26 -4.51
CA ALA A 257 -3.32 -8.43 -3.14
C ALA A 257 -3.03 -9.90 -2.82
N ARG A 258 -3.87 -10.83 -3.31
CA ARG A 258 -3.62 -12.27 -3.23
C ARG A 258 -2.35 -12.67 -3.95
N TYR A 259 -2.13 -12.15 -5.17
CA TYR A 259 -0.88 -12.39 -5.88
C TYR A 259 0.33 -11.90 -5.09
N ARG A 260 0.28 -10.70 -4.49
CA ARG A 260 1.40 -10.19 -3.66
C ARG A 260 1.66 -11.04 -2.42
N LEU A 261 0.61 -11.56 -1.79
CA LEU A 261 0.73 -12.50 -0.69
C LEU A 261 1.41 -13.79 -1.14
N PHE A 262 0.89 -14.41 -2.20
CA PHE A 262 1.45 -15.62 -2.81
C PHE A 262 2.92 -15.44 -3.22
N ALA A 263 3.23 -14.38 -3.97
CA ALA A 263 4.58 -14.10 -4.44
C ALA A 263 5.55 -13.76 -3.30
N GLY A 264 5.06 -13.19 -2.20
CA GLY A 264 5.88 -12.98 -1.01
C GLY A 264 6.20 -14.31 -0.32
N TRP A 265 5.18 -15.14 -0.11
CA TRP A 265 5.32 -16.43 0.56
C TRP A 265 6.07 -17.47 -0.27
N SER A 266 6.07 -17.41 -1.60
CA SER A 266 6.78 -18.40 -2.42
C SER A 266 8.30 -18.38 -2.22
N HIS A 267 8.84 -17.33 -1.59
CA HIS A 267 10.23 -17.25 -1.14
C HIS A 267 10.48 -17.92 0.23
N LEU A 268 9.43 -18.18 1.01
CA LEU A 268 9.50 -18.57 2.42
C LEU A 268 8.84 -19.92 2.71
N LEU A 269 7.87 -20.33 1.89
CA LEU A 269 7.01 -21.49 2.09
C LEU A 269 6.91 -22.29 0.79
N GLU A 270 6.62 -23.59 0.91
CA GLU A 270 6.28 -24.44 -0.23
C GLU A 270 4.84 -24.19 -0.70
N ILE A 271 4.54 -24.58 -1.94
CA ILE A 271 3.26 -24.25 -2.58
C ILE A 271 2.07 -24.95 -1.90
N GLU A 272 2.30 -26.15 -1.36
CA GLU A 272 1.33 -26.94 -0.62
C GLU A 272 0.91 -26.23 0.68
N ASP A 273 1.88 -25.67 1.41
CA ASP A 273 1.62 -24.90 2.62
C ASP A 273 0.86 -23.61 2.29
N ILE A 274 1.24 -22.92 1.22
CA ILE A 274 0.54 -21.72 0.75
C ILE A 274 -0.90 -22.06 0.38
N ALA A 275 -1.13 -23.17 -0.33
CA ALA A 275 -2.45 -23.64 -0.69
C ALA A 275 -3.27 -23.95 0.57
N ALA A 276 -2.70 -24.65 1.55
CA ALA A 276 -3.33 -24.95 2.83
C ALA A 276 -3.72 -23.67 3.58
N PHE A 277 -2.86 -22.67 3.65
CA PHE A 277 -3.18 -21.38 4.27
C PHE A 277 -4.26 -20.61 3.49
N PHE A 278 -4.25 -20.66 2.15
CA PHE A 278 -5.32 -20.03 1.38
C PHE A 278 -6.66 -20.70 1.65
N VAL A 279 -6.71 -22.02 1.81
CA VAL A 279 -7.93 -22.75 2.23
C VAL A 279 -8.34 -22.40 3.65
N GLN A 280 -7.40 -22.44 4.60
CA GLN A 280 -7.64 -22.11 6.00
C GLN A 280 -8.21 -20.70 6.17
N TYR A 281 -7.68 -19.74 5.41
CA TYR A 281 -8.08 -18.33 5.46
C TYR A 281 -9.03 -17.92 4.33
N GLN A 282 -9.88 -18.83 3.86
CA GLN A 282 -10.71 -18.64 2.67
C GLN A 282 -11.63 -17.41 2.72
N ASP A 283 -12.07 -16.98 3.91
CA ASP A 283 -12.91 -15.80 4.06
C ASP A 283 -12.19 -14.51 3.68
N VAL A 284 -10.86 -14.50 3.80
CA VAL A 284 -9.98 -13.38 3.45
C VAL A 284 -9.34 -13.59 2.06
N THR A 285 -8.88 -14.81 1.77
CA THR A 285 -8.11 -15.15 0.56
C THR A 285 -8.95 -15.63 -0.61
N HIS A 286 -10.25 -15.89 -0.42
CA HIS A 286 -11.14 -16.59 -1.36
C HIS A 286 -10.78 -18.06 -1.63
N GLY A 287 -9.98 -18.68 -0.76
CA GLY A 287 -9.64 -20.10 -0.86
C GLY A 287 -8.60 -20.39 -1.94
N TRP A 288 -8.41 -21.68 -2.19
CA TRP A 288 -7.53 -22.19 -3.23
C TRP A 288 -8.34 -23.10 -4.17
N ASN A 289 -8.42 -22.73 -5.44
CA ASN A 289 -9.04 -23.52 -6.52
C ASN A 289 -8.54 -23.03 -7.89
N GLY A 290 -8.86 -23.75 -8.97
CA GLY A 290 -8.41 -23.43 -10.33
C GLY A 290 -8.73 -21.99 -10.78
N SER A 291 -9.84 -21.40 -10.32
CA SER A 291 -10.14 -19.99 -10.58
C SER A 291 -9.20 -19.03 -9.83
N ARG A 292 -8.79 -19.37 -8.61
CA ARG A 292 -7.83 -18.54 -7.83
C ARG A 292 -6.41 -18.71 -8.34
N VAL A 293 -6.01 -19.93 -8.69
CA VAL A 293 -4.73 -20.18 -9.38
C VAL A 293 -4.68 -19.42 -10.71
N SER A 294 -5.78 -19.41 -11.47
CA SER A 294 -5.90 -18.59 -12.69
C SER A 294 -5.69 -17.09 -12.44
N ASP A 295 -6.24 -16.54 -11.35
CA ASP A 295 -6.00 -15.15 -10.98
C ASP A 295 -4.50 -14.89 -10.70
N LEU A 296 -3.79 -15.84 -10.08
CA LEU A 296 -2.36 -15.68 -9.78
C LEU A 296 -1.53 -15.52 -11.06
N PHE A 297 -1.81 -16.28 -12.12
CA PHE A 297 -1.16 -16.09 -13.42
C PHE A 297 -1.47 -14.71 -14.03
N ILE A 298 -2.73 -14.29 -14.00
CA ILE A 298 -3.17 -13.03 -14.62
C ILE A 298 -2.56 -11.82 -13.89
N PHE A 299 -2.68 -11.78 -12.56
CA PHE A 299 -2.16 -10.67 -11.77
C PHE A 299 -0.63 -10.73 -11.61
N GLY A 300 -0.05 -11.92 -11.69
CA GLY A 300 1.40 -12.09 -11.67
C GLY A 300 2.09 -11.52 -12.89
N TYR A 301 1.59 -11.84 -14.09
CA TYR A 301 2.09 -11.24 -15.32
C TYR A 301 1.94 -9.70 -15.33
N ARG A 302 0.81 -9.17 -14.84
CA ARG A 302 0.63 -7.71 -14.70
C ARG A 302 1.63 -7.08 -13.74
N HIS A 303 1.94 -7.77 -12.65
CA HIS A 303 2.94 -7.32 -11.69
C HIS A 303 4.35 -7.34 -12.28
N PHE A 304 4.68 -8.40 -13.01
CA PHE A 304 5.93 -8.59 -13.73
C PHE A 304 6.20 -7.44 -14.71
N ILE A 305 5.24 -7.14 -15.60
CA ILE A 305 5.35 -6.00 -16.54
C ILE A 305 5.57 -4.69 -15.79
N ALA A 306 4.81 -4.45 -14.72
CA ALA A 306 4.88 -3.19 -13.97
C ALA A 306 6.23 -2.99 -13.26
N LYS A 307 6.93 -4.07 -12.91
CA LYS A 307 8.23 -4.01 -12.22
C LYS A 307 9.45 -4.17 -13.14
N GLY A 308 9.26 -4.67 -14.37
CA GLY A 308 10.37 -4.98 -15.28
C GLY A 308 11.33 -6.05 -14.74
N GLY A 309 10.85 -6.92 -13.84
CA GLY A 309 11.66 -8.00 -13.27
C GLY A 309 11.90 -9.10 -14.30
N HIS A 310 13.09 -9.69 -14.31
CA HIS A 310 13.38 -10.92 -15.07
C HIS A 310 14.19 -11.85 -14.15
N SER A 311 13.60 -12.23 -13.02
CA SER A 311 14.32 -13.04 -12.03
C SER A 311 14.16 -14.54 -12.30
N PRO A 312 15.18 -15.37 -12.07
CA PRO A 312 15.05 -16.83 -12.12
C PRO A 312 13.94 -17.39 -11.21
N HIS A 313 13.64 -16.67 -10.12
CA HIS A 313 12.59 -17.03 -9.18
C HIS A 313 11.17 -16.89 -9.76
N GLU A 314 10.93 -15.90 -10.62
CA GLU A 314 9.63 -15.73 -11.28
C GLU A 314 9.32 -16.91 -12.20
N PHE A 315 10.34 -17.43 -12.90
CA PHE A 315 10.19 -18.65 -13.69
C PHE A 315 9.83 -19.86 -12.83
N GLN A 316 10.56 -20.09 -11.73
CA GLN A 316 10.25 -21.19 -10.79
C GLN A 316 8.83 -21.07 -10.22
N THR A 317 8.41 -19.84 -9.91
CA THR A 317 7.05 -19.57 -9.39
C THR A 317 5.98 -19.95 -10.42
N VAL A 318 6.15 -19.56 -11.68
CA VAL A 318 5.22 -19.91 -12.77
C VAL A 318 5.18 -21.43 -12.96
N MET A 319 6.33 -22.10 -12.97
CA MET A 319 6.38 -23.55 -13.15
C MET A 319 5.75 -24.31 -11.98
N ARG A 320 5.99 -23.89 -10.74
CA ARG A 320 5.34 -24.48 -9.55
C ARG A 320 3.82 -24.35 -9.62
N LEU A 321 3.31 -23.19 -10.03
CA LEU A 321 1.86 -23.00 -10.22
C LEU A 321 1.29 -23.92 -11.30
N PHE A 322 2.04 -24.14 -12.39
CA PHE A 322 1.64 -25.09 -13.43
C PHE A 322 1.61 -26.52 -12.89
N THR A 323 2.71 -26.99 -12.29
CA THR A 323 2.79 -28.34 -11.71
C THR A 323 1.64 -28.58 -10.73
N PHE A 324 1.43 -27.65 -9.80
CA PHE A 324 0.33 -27.76 -8.84
C PHE A 324 -1.04 -27.81 -9.53
N ALA A 325 -1.30 -26.92 -10.51
CA ALA A 325 -2.59 -26.90 -11.22
C ALA A 325 -2.86 -28.23 -11.95
N PHE A 326 -1.81 -28.84 -12.51
CA PHE A 326 -1.92 -30.14 -13.18
C PHE A 326 -2.15 -31.29 -12.18
N GLU A 327 -1.40 -31.33 -11.08
CA GLU A 327 -1.54 -32.38 -10.07
C GLU A 327 -2.87 -32.33 -9.32
N SER A 328 -3.40 -31.13 -9.10
CA SER A 328 -4.69 -30.93 -8.42
C SER A 328 -5.91 -31.23 -9.31
N GLY A 329 -5.73 -31.43 -10.62
CA GLY A 329 -6.84 -31.62 -11.58
C GLY A 329 -7.72 -30.37 -11.73
N ASP A 330 -7.23 -29.21 -11.31
CA ASP A 330 -8.00 -27.97 -11.26
C ASP A 330 -8.04 -27.27 -12.63
N THR A 331 -9.21 -26.76 -12.99
CA THR A 331 -9.42 -26.14 -14.30
C THR A 331 -8.80 -24.74 -14.38
N LEU A 332 -7.81 -24.53 -15.25
CA LEU A 332 -7.28 -23.20 -15.55
C LEU A 332 -8.13 -22.47 -16.60
N SER A 333 -8.31 -21.17 -16.41
CA SER A 333 -8.98 -20.34 -17.42
C SER A 333 -8.06 -20.12 -18.63
N TYR A 334 -8.62 -20.09 -19.84
CA TYR A 334 -7.86 -19.80 -21.05
C TYR A 334 -7.09 -18.47 -20.97
N VAL A 335 -7.67 -17.45 -20.33
CA VAL A 335 -7.01 -16.15 -20.13
C VAL A 335 -5.77 -16.26 -19.25
N ALA A 336 -5.81 -17.13 -18.22
CA ALA A 336 -4.66 -17.39 -17.37
C ALA A 336 -3.53 -18.07 -18.14
N LEU A 337 -3.86 -19.07 -18.98
CA LEU A 337 -2.89 -19.70 -19.88
C LEU A 337 -2.26 -18.69 -20.84
N GLU A 338 -3.06 -17.81 -21.45
CA GLU A 338 -2.55 -16.75 -22.31
C GLU A 338 -1.56 -15.82 -21.58
N HIS A 339 -1.84 -15.48 -20.32
CA HIS A 339 -0.95 -14.64 -19.50
C HIS A 339 0.30 -15.42 -19.08
N ALA A 340 0.18 -16.69 -18.72
CA ALA A 340 1.30 -17.53 -18.31
C ALA A 340 2.29 -17.77 -19.46
N VAL A 341 1.80 -18.07 -20.66
CA VAL A 341 2.65 -18.24 -21.86
C VAL A 341 3.36 -16.95 -22.23
N ARG A 342 2.65 -15.80 -22.19
CA ARG A 342 3.31 -14.50 -22.39
C ARG A 342 4.35 -14.20 -21.33
N TRP A 343 4.04 -14.52 -20.07
CA TRP A 343 4.97 -14.32 -18.96
C TRP A 343 6.26 -15.10 -19.19
N LEU A 344 6.18 -16.38 -19.57
CA LEU A 344 7.33 -17.20 -19.93
C LEU A 344 8.12 -16.59 -21.11
N TYR A 345 7.43 -16.18 -22.18
CA TYR A 345 8.09 -15.58 -23.33
C TYR A 345 8.85 -14.29 -22.97
N ASP A 346 8.22 -13.39 -22.21
CA ASP A 346 8.85 -12.12 -21.80
C ASP A 346 9.98 -12.34 -20.78
N MET A 347 9.99 -13.47 -20.05
CA MET A 347 11.13 -13.91 -19.24
C MET A 347 12.28 -14.51 -20.07
N GLY A 348 12.16 -14.57 -21.40
CA GLY A 348 13.15 -15.20 -22.29
C GLY A 348 13.05 -16.72 -22.36
N LYS A 349 11.97 -17.32 -21.83
CA LYS A 349 11.71 -18.76 -21.81
C LYS A 349 10.86 -19.19 -23.00
N ALA A 350 11.39 -18.90 -24.19
CA ALA A 350 10.70 -19.08 -25.46
C ALA A 350 10.41 -20.56 -25.78
N ASN A 351 11.29 -21.48 -25.37
CA ASN A 351 11.10 -22.92 -25.59
C ASN A 351 9.92 -23.45 -24.78
N GLU A 352 9.87 -23.09 -23.51
CA GLU A 352 8.83 -23.49 -22.57
C GLU A 352 7.48 -22.88 -22.98
N ALA A 353 7.46 -21.61 -23.38
CA ALA A 353 6.27 -20.96 -23.91
C ALA A 353 5.75 -21.66 -25.18
N LEU A 354 6.63 -22.02 -26.12
CA LEU A 354 6.24 -22.71 -27.35
C LEU A 354 5.77 -24.14 -27.07
N GLN A 355 6.42 -24.86 -26.17
CA GLN A 355 6.03 -26.22 -25.78
C GLN A 355 4.61 -26.27 -25.23
N ILE A 356 4.23 -25.28 -24.40
CA ILE A 356 2.86 -25.18 -23.88
C ILE A 356 1.87 -24.97 -25.03
N ILE A 357 2.18 -24.10 -25.99
CA ILE A 357 1.31 -23.84 -27.15
C ILE A 357 1.13 -25.11 -28.00
N ILE A 358 2.21 -25.85 -28.28
CA ILE A 358 2.17 -27.11 -29.04
C ILE A 358 1.34 -28.16 -28.29
N THR A 359 1.54 -28.27 -26.98
CA THR A 359 0.79 -29.22 -26.14
C THR A 359 -0.71 -28.88 -26.14
N MET A 360 -1.06 -27.59 -26.03
CA MET A 360 -2.44 -27.13 -26.12
C MET A 360 -3.06 -27.40 -27.49
N ARG A 361 -2.29 -27.26 -28.58
CA ARG A 361 -2.75 -27.60 -29.94
C ARG A 361 -3.14 -29.07 -30.07
N GLY A 362 -2.41 -29.95 -29.38
CA GLY A 362 -2.70 -31.39 -29.35
C GLY A 362 -3.99 -31.76 -28.62
N ASN A 363 -4.63 -30.82 -27.91
CA ASN A 363 -5.88 -31.07 -27.18
C ASN A 363 -7.10 -30.72 -28.07
N PRO A 364 -7.93 -31.71 -28.48
CA PRO A 364 -9.07 -31.48 -29.35
C PRO A 364 -10.20 -30.68 -28.68
N ASP A 365 -10.29 -30.71 -27.35
CA ASP A 365 -11.35 -30.06 -26.58
C ASP A 365 -11.08 -28.56 -26.34
N LEU A 366 -9.85 -28.12 -26.59
CA LEU A 366 -9.43 -26.73 -26.37
C LEU A 366 -8.84 -26.13 -27.65
N PRO A 367 -9.66 -25.53 -28.54
CA PRO A 367 -9.14 -24.85 -29.71
C PRO A 367 -8.24 -23.69 -29.30
N LEU A 368 -7.03 -23.64 -29.86
CA LEU A 368 -6.10 -22.55 -29.62
C LEU A 368 -6.74 -21.22 -30.02
N GLY A 369 -6.85 -20.27 -29.09
CA GLY A 369 -7.38 -18.95 -29.39
C GLY A 369 -6.36 -18.11 -30.17
N TYR A 370 -6.88 -17.17 -30.96
CA TYR A 370 -6.13 -16.33 -31.90
C TYR A 370 -4.80 -15.78 -31.36
N ARG A 371 -4.82 -15.25 -30.12
CA ARG A 371 -3.66 -14.59 -29.52
C ARG A 371 -2.54 -15.54 -29.14
N LEU A 372 -2.87 -16.78 -28.74
CA LEU A 372 -1.85 -17.81 -28.50
C LEU A 372 -1.31 -18.32 -29.83
N THR A 373 -2.14 -18.44 -30.86
CA THR A 373 -1.67 -18.76 -32.22
C THR A 373 -0.69 -17.70 -32.74
N GLU A 374 -1.07 -16.42 -32.63
CA GLU A 374 -0.23 -15.27 -32.98
C GLU A 374 1.12 -15.30 -32.26
N LEU A 375 1.10 -15.53 -30.94
CA LEU A 375 2.32 -15.62 -30.14
C LEU A 375 3.16 -16.85 -30.51
N GLY A 376 2.54 -18.01 -30.68
CA GLY A 376 3.21 -19.26 -31.05
C GLY A 376 3.90 -19.18 -32.40
N MET A 377 3.20 -18.66 -33.42
CA MET A 377 3.79 -18.41 -34.74
C MET A 377 4.98 -17.45 -34.65
N PHE A 378 4.87 -16.40 -33.83
CA PHE A 378 5.97 -15.45 -33.65
C PHE A 378 7.20 -16.08 -32.98
N ILE A 379 6.98 -16.86 -31.92
CA ILE A 379 8.05 -17.56 -31.20
C ILE A 379 8.72 -18.60 -32.13
N ALA A 380 7.93 -19.44 -32.78
CA ALA A 380 8.43 -20.47 -33.70
C ALA A 380 9.18 -19.86 -34.89
N SER A 381 8.66 -18.78 -35.48
CA SER A 381 9.32 -18.08 -36.59
C SER A 381 10.68 -17.48 -36.20
N LYS A 382 10.81 -16.96 -34.97
CA LYS A 382 12.11 -16.49 -34.44
C LYS A 382 13.10 -17.62 -34.19
N LYS A 383 12.61 -18.81 -33.88
CA LYS A 383 13.42 -20.01 -33.62
C LYS A 383 13.68 -20.84 -34.89
N GLU A 384 13.20 -20.39 -36.04
CA GLU A 384 13.30 -21.10 -37.33
C GLU A 384 12.61 -22.49 -37.33
N GLU A 385 11.65 -22.69 -36.44
CA GLU A 385 10.79 -23.87 -36.40
C GLU A 385 9.61 -23.69 -37.38
N TYR A 386 9.94 -23.70 -38.67
CA TYR A 386 9.01 -23.33 -39.75
C TYR A 386 7.81 -24.29 -39.87
N ASP A 387 7.99 -25.57 -39.57
CA ASP A 387 6.90 -26.56 -39.56
C ASP A 387 5.82 -26.19 -38.54
N VAL A 388 6.22 -25.75 -37.34
CA VAL A 388 5.29 -25.31 -36.28
C VAL A 388 4.55 -24.03 -36.70
N VAL A 389 5.21 -23.11 -37.41
CA VAL A 389 4.56 -21.91 -37.95
C VAL A 389 3.49 -22.28 -38.96
N ILE A 390 3.76 -23.25 -39.85
CA ILE A 390 2.83 -23.74 -40.85
C ILE A 390 1.63 -24.40 -40.18
N ASP A 391 1.87 -25.35 -39.27
CA ASP A 391 0.79 -26.04 -38.53
C ASP A 391 -0.14 -25.04 -37.83
N LEU A 392 0.41 -24.07 -37.09
CA LEU A 392 -0.38 -23.07 -36.36
C LEU A 392 -1.17 -22.15 -37.30
N PHE A 393 -0.63 -21.88 -38.49
CA PHE A 393 -1.29 -21.08 -39.50
C PHE A 393 -2.43 -21.83 -40.19
N GLU A 394 -2.22 -23.10 -40.55
CA GLU A 394 -3.25 -23.96 -41.15
C GLU A 394 -4.39 -24.25 -40.15
N ASP A 395 -4.06 -24.46 -38.87
CA ASP A 395 -5.03 -24.54 -37.78
C ASP A 395 -5.89 -23.28 -37.66
N LEU A 396 -5.29 -22.10 -37.84
CA LEU A 396 -6.02 -20.85 -37.81
C LEU A 396 -6.96 -20.72 -39.02
N GLN A 397 -6.49 -21.10 -40.21
CA GLN A 397 -7.27 -21.05 -41.43
C GLN A 397 -8.45 -22.03 -41.40
N SER A 398 -8.25 -23.25 -40.88
CA SER A 398 -9.31 -24.26 -40.74
C SER A 398 -10.39 -23.85 -39.73
N ARG A 399 -10.04 -23.07 -38.70
CA ARG A 399 -11.00 -22.50 -37.74
C ARG A 399 -11.84 -21.35 -38.31
N GLY A 400 -11.44 -20.78 -39.45
CA GLY A 400 -12.12 -19.68 -40.15
C GLY A 400 -13.57 -19.95 -40.53
N CYS A 401 -14.08 -21.18 -40.37
CA CYS A 401 -15.45 -21.55 -40.72
C CYS A 401 -16.44 -21.66 -39.56
N THR A 402 -16.09 -21.30 -38.31
CA THR A 402 -16.98 -21.58 -37.17
C THR A 402 -17.34 -20.38 -36.28
N HIS A 403 -18.65 -20.11 -36.32
CA HIS A 403 -19.48 -19.24 -35.49
C HIS A 403 -19.54 -17.73 -35.84
N LYS A 404 -20.72 -17.35 -36.37
CA LYS A 404 -21.26 -16.00 -36.67
C LYS A 404 -20.89 -15.32 -38.00
N GLY A 405 -20.25 -16.01 -38.94
CA GLY A 405 -20.09 -15.47 -40.30
C GLY A 405 -19.05 -14.36 -40.46
N ASP A 406 -18.34 -13.99 -39.39
CA ASP A 406 -17.14 -13.16 -39.49
C ASP A 406 -15.95 -14.09 -39.74
N GLU A 407 -15.41 -14.04 -40.95
CA GLU A 407 -14.20 -14.77 -41.36
C GLU A 407 -13.01 -14.29 -40.52
N LEU A 408 -12.47 -15.20 -39.69
CA LEU A 408 -11.38 -14.86 -38.78
C LEU A 408 -10.07 -14.80 -39.55
N HIS A 409 -9.78 -13.65 -40.16
CA HIS A 409 -8.63 -13.50 -41.03
C HIS A 409 -7.28 -13.44 -40.25
N PRO A 410 -6.19 -14.01 -40.78
CA PRO A 410 -4.87 -13.90 -40.14
C PRO A 410 -4.27 -12.50 -40.30
N LYS A 411 -3.77 -11.87 -39.22
CA LYS A 411 -3.06 -10.57 -39.30
C LYS A 411 -1.95 -10.60 -40.35
N ARG A 412 -1.73 -9.47 -41.03
CA ARG A 412 -0.74 -9.35 -42.11
C ARG A 412 0.65 -9.85 -41.72
N PHE A 413 1.09 -9.64 -40.48
CA PHE A 413 2.39 -10.16 -40.05
C PHE A 413 2.38 -11.69 -39.86
N MET A 414 1.26 -12.31 -39.48
CA MET A 414 1.11 -13.78 -39.43
C MET A 414 1.24 -14.38 -40.82
N VAL A 415 0.59 -13.78 -41.82
CA VAL A 415 0.73 -14.17 -43.23
C VAL A 415 2.19 -14.03 -43.70
N LYS A 416 2.91 -12.97 -43.30
CA LYS A 416 4.34 -12.84 -43.61
C LYS A 416 5.19 -13.95 -43.00
N MET A 417 4.92 -14.33 -41.74
CA MET A 417 5.64 -15.42 -41.06
C MET A 417 5.36 -16.76 -41.75
N ALA A 418 4.10 -17.04 -42.08
CA ALA A 418 3.72 -18.24 -42.83
C ALA A 418 4.33 -18.26 -44.25
N THR A 419 4.34 -17.12 -44.95
CA THR A 419 4.99 -16.99 -46.27
C THR A 419 6.48 -17.33 -46.16
N LYS A 420 7.17 -16.79 -45.16
CA LYS A 420 8.58 -17.15 -44.92
C LYS A 420 8.71 -18.65 -44.69
N ALA A 421 7.91 -19.22 -43.79
CA ALA A 421 7.95 -20.64 -43.45
C ALA A 421 7.74 -21.57 -44.66
N TYR A 422 6.72 -21.35 -45.48
CA TYR A 422 6.49 -22.14 -46.71
C TYR A 422 7.59 -21.97 -47.76
N GLY A 423 8.26 -20.81 -47.80
CA GLY A 423 9.43 -20.60 -48.66
C GLY A 423 10.62 -21.47 -48.24
N GLU A 424 10.88 -21.53 -46.93
CA GLU A 424 11.98 -22.33 -46.35
C GLU A 424 11.70 -23.84 -46.41
N THR A 425 10.44 -24.28 -46.25
CA THR A 425 10.03 -25.70 -46.38
C THR A 425 9.77 -26.14 -47.83
N GLN A 426 10.11 -25.29 -48.82
CA GLN A 426 9.99 -25.55 -50.26
C GLN A 426 8.55 -25.83 -50.77
N ASN A 427 7.52 -25.41 -50.04
CA ASN A 427 6.14 -25.43 -50.54
C ASN A 427 5.86 -24.20 -51.42
N LEU A 428 6.36 -24.27 -52.66
CA LEU A 428 6.34 -23.15 -53.61
C LEU A 428 4.92 -22.67 -53.98
N ILE A 429 3.94 -23.57 -53.94
CA ILE A 429 2.54 -23.26 -54.28
C ILE A 429 1.94 -22.35 -53.20
N LYS A 430 2.00 -22.78 -51.94
CA LYS A 430 1.51 -21.99 -50.79
C LYS A 430 2.29 -20.70 -50.62
N PHE A 431 3.60 -20.72 -50.88
CA PHE A 431 4.43 -19.51 -50.88
C PHE A 431 3.93 -18.45 -51.88
N GLN A 432 3.63 -18.84 -53.13
CA GLN A 432 3.12 -17.92 -54.15
C GLN A 432 1.72 -17.42 -53.82
N GLU A 433 0.85 -18.27 -53.30
CA GLU A 433 -0.50 -17.93 -52.84
C GLU A 433 -0.47 -16.83 -51.77
N LEU A 434 0.30 -17.02 -50.70
CA LEU A 434 0.40 -16.03 -49.61
C LEU A 434 1.08 -14.74 -50.06
N ARG A 435 2.07 -14.82 -50.97
CA ARG A 435 2.72 -13.63 -51.55
C ARG A 435 1.74 -12.80 -52.37
N TYR A 436 0.83 -13.44 -53.09
CA TYR A 436 -0.26 -12.77 -53.79
C TYR A 436 -1.20 -12.06 -52.80
N ILE A 437 -1.63 -12.75 -51.73
CA ILE A 437 -2.47 -12.16 -50.67
C ILE A 437 -1.81 -10.92 -50.05
N LEU A 438 -0.50 -10.98 -49.77
CA LEU A 438 0.26 -9.85 -49.21
C LEU A 438 0.41 -8.66 -50.17
N SER A 439 0.26 -8.88 -51.48
CA SER A 439 0.32 -7.85 -52.52
C SER A 439 -1.04 -7.16 -52.77
N ASN A 440 -2.14 -7.76 -52.31
CA ASN A 440 -3.48 -7.19 -52.43
C ASN A 440 -3.58 -5.87 -51.63
N ARG A 441 -4.07 -4.80 -52.28
CA ARG A 441 -4.23 -3.46 -51.69
C ARG A 441 -5.24 -3.44 -50.56
N GLU A 442 -6.29 -4.25 -50.63
CA GLU A 442 -7.33 -4.33 -49.58
C GLU A 442 -6.74 -4.92 -48.30
N TYR A 443 -5.92 -5.96 -48.42
CA TYR A 443 -5.21 -6.57 -47.29
C TYR A 443 -4.12 -5.69 -46.69
N LYS A 444 -3.61 -4.72 -47.47
CA LYS A 444 -2.54 -3.80 -47.05
C LYS A 444 -3.01 -2.82 -45.96
N HIS A 445 -4.29 -2.45 -45.96
CA HIS A 445 -4.92 -1.54 -45.00
C HIS A 445 -5.63 -2.26 -43.85
N TRP A 446 -5.74 -3.58 -43.92
CA TRP A 446 -6.44 -4.38 -42.94
C TRP A 446 -5.61 -4.53 -41.64
N GLN A 447 -6.19 -4.11 -40.50
CA GLN A 447 -5.52 -4.08 -39.20
C GLN A 447 -5.76 -5.33 -38.34
N GLY A 448 -6.55 -6.30 -38.80
CA GLY A 448 -7.09 -7.34 -37.91
C GLY A 448 -8.53 -7.05 -37.54
N ASP A 449 -9.34 -8.09 -37.34
CA ASP A 449 -10.55 -7.93 -36.53
C ASP A 449 -10.14 -7.63 -35.09
N PRO A 450 -10.75 -6.63 -34.42
CA PRO A 450 -10.61 -6.46 -32.99
C PRO A 450 -11.28 -7.66 -32.34
N ALA A 451 -10.52 -8.74 -32.11
CA ALA A 451 -11.06 -9.98 -31.56
C ALA A 451 -11.91 -9.66 -30.30
N GLU A 452 -13.24 -9.77 -30.45
CA GLU A 452 -14.16 -9.68 -29.33
C GLU A 452 -13.75 -10.72 -28.29
N ARG A 453 -13.92 -10.37 -27.01
CA ARG A 453 -13.71 -11.30 -25.88
C ARG A 453 -14.68 -12.47 -26.01
N ARG A 454 -14.31 -13.51 -26.78
CA ARG A 454 -15.06 -14.77 -26.90
C ARG A 454 -15.10 -15.51 -25.54
N PRO A 455 -16.13 -16.35 -25.32
CA PRO A 455 -16.72 -16.60 -24.01
C PRO A 455 -15.86 -17.51 -23.12
N ARG A 456 -16.21 -17.47 -21.82
CA ARG A 456 -15.60 -18.17 -20.69
C ARG A 456 -15.65 -19.70 -20.86
N GLY A 457 -14.72 -20.27 -21.62
CA GLY A 457 -14.40 -21.69 -21.52
C GLY A 457 -13.58 -21.94 -20.25
N ARG A 458 -14.04 -22.85 -19.39
CA ARG A 458 -13.24 -23.45 -18.33
C ARG A 458 -12.62 -24.71 -18.90
N MET A 459 -11.31 -24.87 -18.75
CA MET A 459 -10.59 -26.04 -19.23
C MET A 459 -10.65 -27.13 -18.17
N TYR A 460 -11.37 -28.23 -18.40
CA TYR A 460 -11.03 -29.47 -17.69
C TYR A 460 -9.70 -29.94 -18.28
N VAL A 461 -8.67 -30.04 -17.44
CA VAL A 461 -7.38 -30.63 -17.83
C VAL A 461 -7.44 -32.11 -17.51
#